data_AF-A0A845WJJ4-F1
#
_entry.id   AF-A0A845WJJ4-F1
#
_cell.length_a   1.000
_cell.length_b   1.000
_cell.length_c   1.000
_cell.angle_alpha   90.00
_cell.angle_beta   90.00
_cell.angle_gamma   90.00
#
_symmetry.space_group_name_H-M   'P 1'
#
loop_
_entity.id
_entity.type
_entity.pdbx_description
1 polymer ?
#
loop_
_entity_poly.entity_id
_entity_poly.type
_entity_poly.pdbx_seq_one_letter_code
_entity_poly.pdbx_strand_id
1 'polypeptide(L)'
;MKEPLTKLKWSKYLIIAVAGFLIPLILVFTSSAEEGLANCVEKVCSKKVLDDISKSPECLIYLINNLWVLIAGILVFAMQLGFALLEAGFSPAKNTVNVLFKNVADVCLGIVVFFLFGYAIMYHPETCATSPESNEIGKRVLELRSSYIALNQVVTRAGAEQLTREGAPHLSVYIDFFFQAAFAATSATICSGAVAGRIKPLAYLVLTFIITGIVYPISGSWVWGGGWVDKFEFHFHDFAGSLVVHAVGGAAALACVIILGPRKGRFDGRGQLSPREESELKPHNLPLAAMGTFILWLGWYGFNAGSTVTTPTSNQRL
;
A
#
# COMPACT_ATOMS: atom_id res chain seq x y z
N MET A 1 35.82 -43.64 11.33
CA MET A 1 35.94 -42.17 11.39
C MET A 1 34.86 -41.59 10.49
N LYS A 2 33.91 -40.84 11.05
CA LYS A 2 32.80 -40.23 10.32
C LYS A 2 33.31 -39.02 9.53
N GLU A 3 32.88 -38.88 8.28
CA GLU A 3 33.17 -37.73 7.42
C GLU A 3 32.77 -36.40 8.08
N PRO A 4 33.48 -35.29 7.78
CA PRO A 4 33.19 -33.99 8.38
C PRO A 4 31.89 -33.41 7.81
N LEU A 5 31.06 -32.86 8.70
CA LEU A 5 29.78 -32.18 8.45
C LEU A 5 29.94 -30.84 7.69
N THR A 6 30.62 -30.79 6.54
CA THR A 6 30.93 -29.53 5.84
C THR A 6 30.12 -29.29 4.55
N LYS A 7 29.04 -30.05 4.30
CA LYS A 7 28.14 -29.81 3.15
C LYS A 7 26.65 -29.91 3.48
N LEU A 8 26.21 -29.37 4.62
CA LEU A 8 24.79 -29.23 4.88
C LEU A 8 24.23 -28.05 4.05
N LYS A 9 23.50 -28.37 2.97
CA LYS A 9 22.87 -27.39 2.07
C LYS A 9 21.67 -26.74 2.77
N TRP A 10 21.92 -25.75 3.62
CA TRP A 10 20.92 -24.95 4.35
C TRP A 10 19.79 -24.42 3.46
N SER A 11 20.06 -24.16 2.17
CA SER A 11 19.04 -23.75 1.20
C SER A 11 17.91 -24.77 1.03
N LYS A 12 18.20 -26.08 1.11
CA LYS A 12 17.17 -27.13 1.00
C LYS A 12 16.27 -27.16 2.23
N TYR A 13 16.85 -27.01 3.43
CA TYR A 13 16.09 -27.01 4.68
C TYR A 13 15.29 -25.72 4.87
N LEU A 14 15.81 -24.57 4.41
CA LEU A 14 15.06 -23.31 4.39
C LEU A 14 13.89 -23.38 3.41
N ILE A 15 14.08 -23.95 2.21
CA ILE A 15 12.98 -24.17 1.26
C ILE A 15 11.94 -25.13 1.83
N ILE A 16 12.36 -26.21 2.50
CA ILE A 16 11.43 -27.17 3.13
C ILE A 16 10.71 -26.54 4.32
N ALA A 17 11.37 -25.71 5.12
CA ALA A 17 10.73 -25.02 6.25
C ALA A 17 9.76 -23.93 5.79
N VAL A 18 10.13 -23.15 4.77
CA VAL A 18 9.28 -22.10 4.18
C VAL A 18 8.11 -22.73 3.42
N ALA A 19 8.33 -23.79 2.64
CA ALA A 19 7.27 -24.54 1.98
C ALA A 19 6.37 -25.26 3.01
N GLY A 20 6.95 -25.84 4.05
CA GLY A 20 6.22 -26.51 5.13
C GLY A 20 5.37 -25.58 5.99
N PHE A 21 5.64 -24.27 5.98
CA PHE A 21 4.84 -23.26 6.69
C PHE A 21 3.86 -22.53 5.75
N LEU A 22 4.27 -22.21 4.52
CA LEU A 22 3.44 -21.49 3.55
C LEU A 22 2.43 -22.39 2.83
N ILE A 23 2.75 -23.65 2.54
CA ILE A 23 1.83 -24.56 1.84
C ILE A 23 0.59 -24.88 2.71
N PRO A 24 0.70 -25.21 4.01
CA PRO A 24 -0.48 -25.38 4.84
C PRO A 24 -1.24 -24.06 5.03
N LEU A 25 -0.56 -22.92 5.12
CA LEU A 25 -1.20 -21.61 5.25
C LEU A 25 -2.01 -21.27 3.98
N ILE A 26 -1.42 -21.43 2.80
CA ILE A 26 -2.08 -21.24 1.51
C ILE A 26 -3.23 -22.23 1.35
N LEU A 27 -3.04 -23.51 1.67
CA LEU A 27 -4.09 -24.53 1.57
C LEU A 27 -5.26 -24.27 2.54
N VAL A 28 -4.99 -23.81 3.76
CA VAL A 28 -6.02 -23.43 4.73
C VAL A 28 -6.78 -22.19 4.26
N PHE A 29 -6.10 -21.20 3.67
CA PHE A 29 -6.76 -20.02 3.11
C PHE A 29 -7.52 -20.33 1.80
N THR A 30 -7.03 -21.20 0.93
CA THR A 30 -7.71 -21.50 -0.34
C THR A 30 -8.90 -22.43 -0.14
N SER A 31 -8.79 -23.48 0.70
CA SER A 31 -9.93 -24.40 0.90
C SER A 31 -11.07 -23.76 1.68
N SER A 32 -10.76 -22.96 2.71
CA SER A 32 -11.79 -22.23 3.47
C SER A 32 -12.38 -21.05 2.71
N ALA A 33 -11.61 -20.40 1.83
CA ALA A 33 -12.13 -19.32 1.00
C ALA A 33 -13.01 -19.83 -0.14
N GLU A 34 -12.70 -20.96 -0.78
CA GLU A 34 -13.49 -21.46 -1.91
C GLU A 34 -14.87 -22.00 -1.46
N GLU A 35 -14.91 -22.86 -0.42
CA GLU A 35 -16.17 -23.35 0.15
C GLU A 35 -16.93 -22.25 0.89
N GLY A 36 -16.22 -21.33 1.55
CA GLY A 36 -16.81 -20.17 2.23
C GLY A 36 -17.42 -19.18 1.23
N LEU A 37 -16.72 -18.86 0.14
CA LEU A 37 -17.21 -17.94 -0.89
C LEU A 37 -18.36 -18.54 -1.68
N ALA A 38 -18.30 -19.82 -2.05
CA ALA A 38 -19.40 -20.48 -2.76
C ALA A 38 -20.69 -20.51 -1.91
N ASN A 39 -20.60 -20.93 -0.65
CA ASN A 39 -21.74 -20.90 0.27
C ASN A 39 -22.23 -19.48 0.57
N CYS A 40 -21.31 -18.51 0.67
CA CYS A 40 -21.68 -17.11 0.91
C CYS A 40 -22.36 -16.50 -0.33
N VAL A 41 -21.87 -16.76 -1.54
CA VAL A 41 -22.47 -16.32 -2.80
C VAL A 41 -23.85 -16.93 -2.98
N GLU A 42 -24.04 -18.22 -2.72
CA GLU A 42 -25.36 -18.85 -2.80
C GLU A 42 -26.35 -18.27 -1.78
N LYS A 43 -25.88 -17.97 -0.57
CA LYS A 43 -26.69 -17.37 0.50
C LYS A 43 -27.03 -15.90 0.23
N VAL A 44 -26.09 -15.11 -0.27
CA VAL A 44 -26.25 -13.69 -0.64
C VAL A 44 -27.10 -13.52 -1.90
N CYS A 45 -26.94 -14.39 -2.90
CA CYS A 45 -27.73 -14.38 -4.13
C CYS A 45 -29.11 -15.06 -3.96
N SER A 46 -29.46 -15.50 -2.75
CA SER A 46 -30.79 -16.03 -2.49
C SER A 46 -31.84 -14.93 -2.68
N LYS A 47 -32.94 -15.26 -3.37
CA LYS A 47 -34.03 -14.32 -3.67
C LYS A 47 -34.55 -13.58 -2.44
N LYS A 48 -34.56 -14.27 -1.29
CA LYS A 48 -34.99 -13.73 0.00
C LYS A 48 -34.08 -12.62 0.52
N VAL A 49 -32.75 -12.78 0.41
CA VAL A 49 -31.79 -11.75 0.84
C VAL A 49 -31.86 -10.53 -0.06
N LEU A 50 -32.02 -10.72 -1.38
CA LEU A 50 -32.20 -9.60 -2.32
C LEU A 50 -33.50 -8.82 -2.04
N ASP A 51 -34.60 -9.51 -1.73
CA ASP A 51 -35.88 -8.89 -1.37
C ASP A 51 -35.81 -8.16 -0.01
N ASP A 52 -35.00 -8.63 0.94
CA ASP A 52 -34.82 -7.98 2.24
C ASP A 52 -33.85 -6.79 2.16
N ILE A 53 -32.79 -6.86 1.33
CA ILE A 53 -31.89 -5.73 1.05
C ILE A 53 -32.63 -4.60 0.32
N SER A 54 -33.50 -4.93 -0.64
CA SER A 54 -34.34 -3.97 -1.36
C SER A 54 -35.23 -3.13 -0.42
N LYS A 55 -35.61 -3.69 0.73
CA LYS A 55 -36.46 -3.01 1.72
C LYS A 55 -35.69 -2.08 2.66
N SER A 56 -34.36 -2.15 2.73
CA SER A 56 -33.54 -1.25 3.56
C SER A 56 -32.57 -0.41 2.70
N PRO A 57 -32.89 0.85 2.39
CA PRO A 57 -32.06 1.69 1.53
C PRO A 57 -30.65 1.93 2.11
N GLU A 58 -30.51 1.96 3.44
CA GLU A 58 -29.23 2.17 4.13
C GLU A 58 -28.24 1.01 3.92
N CYS A 59 -28.72 -0.24 4.02
CA CYS A 59 -27.89 -1.43 3.78
C CYS A 59 -27.43 -1.49 2.32
N LEU A 60 -28.30 -1.12 1.38
CA LEU A 60 -27.98 -1.09 -0.04
C LEU A 60 -26.87 -0.07 -0.35
N ILE A 61 -26.96 1.14 0.20
CA ILE A 61 -25.93 2.18 0.05
C ILE A 61 -24.60 1.71 0.66
N TYR A 62 -24.63 1.11 1.85
CA TYR A 62 -23.44 0.55 2.48
C TYR A 62 -22.77 -0.51 1.60
N LEU A 63 -23.53 -1.47 1.05
CA LEU A 63 -23.00 -2.50 0.16
C LEU A 63 -22.38 -1.91 -1.11
N ILE A 64 -23.05 -0.94 -1.73
CA ILE A 64 -22.59 -0.27 -2.94
C ILE A 64 -21.28 0.49 -2.69
N ASN A 65 -21.19 1.24 -1.59
CA ASN A 65 -19.96 1.96 -1.22
C ASN A 65 -18.78 1.00 -1.02
N ASN A 66 -19.02 -0.10 -0.30
CA ASN A 66 -18.00 -1.12 -0.06
C ASN A 66 -17.56 -1.81 -1.36
N LEU A 67 -18.49 -2.15 -2.25
CA LEU A 67 -18.17 -2.73 -3.54
C LEU A 67 -17.35 -1.76 -4.41
N TRP A 68 -17.75 -0.49 -4.44
CA TRP A 68 -17.06 0.56 -5.17
C TRP A 68 -15.60 0.70 -4.71
N VAL A 69 -15.38 0.85 -3.39
CA VAL A 69 -14.05 1.02 -2.83
C VAL A 69 -13.20 -0.25 -2.95
N LEU A 70 -13.82 -1.44 -2.89
CA LEU A 70 -13.11 -2.70 -3.14
C LEU A 70 -12.60 -2.79 -4.58
N ILE A 71 -13.45 -2.48 -5.57
CA ILE A 71 -13.05 -2.46 -6.99
C ILE A 71 -11.96 -1.41 -7.20
N ALA A 72 -12.12 -0.22 -6.61
CA ALA A 72 -11.11 0.84 -6.67
C ALA A 72 -9.78 0.39 -6.05
N GLY A 73 -9.82 -0.31 -4.90
CA GLY A 73 -8.64 -0.88 -4.25
C GLY A 73 -7.94 -1.93 -5.10
N ILE A 74 -8.68 -2.76 -5.83
CA ILE A 74 -8.10 -3.73 -6.78
C ILE A 74 -7.38 -3.00 -7.92
N LEU A 75 -7.98 -1.93 -8.46
CA LEU A 75 -7.36 -1.10 -9.48
C LEU A 75 -6.09 -0.41 -8.97
N VAL A 76 -6.10 0.11 -7.73
CA VAL A 76 -4.89 0.69 -7.11
C VAL A 76 -3.83 -0.39 -6.88
N PHE A 77 -4.22 -1.56 -6.40
CA PHE A 77 -3.28 -2.67 -6.22
C PHE A 77 -2.65 -3.11 -7.56
N ALA A 78 -3.41 -3.08 -8.65
CA ALA A 78 -2.89 -3.34 -10.00
C ALA A 78 -1.82 -2.32 -10.44
N MET A 79 -1.78 -1.12 -9.85
CA MET A 79 -0.70 -0.16 -10.10
C MET A 79 0.67 -0.72 -9.72
N GLN A 80 0.77 -1.64 -8.76
CA GLN A 80 2.04 -2.28 -8.39
C GLN A 80 2.65 -3.05 -9.57
N LEU A 81 1.81 -3.73 -10.36
CA LEU A 81 2.25 -4.32 -11.63
C LEU A 81 2.66 -3.23 -12.62
N GLY A 82 1.91 -2.14 -12.70
CA GLY A 82 2.22 -0.98 -13.52
C GLY A 82 3.63 -0.41 -13.23
N PHE A 83 3.96 -0.18 -11.96
CA PHE A 83 5.29 0.27 -11.52
C PHE A 83 6.36 -0.75 -11.87
N ALA A 84 6.12 -2.04 -11.62
CA ALA A 84 7.08 -3.09 -11.93
C ALA A 84 7.46 -3.11 -13.42
N LEU A 85 6.47 -3.00 -14.32
CA LEU A 85 6.70 -2.98 -15.76
C LEU A 85 7.34 -1.66 -16.22
N LEU A 86 6.87 -0.53 -15.68
CA LEU A 86 7.41 0.80 -15.97
C LEU A 86 8.90 0.86 -15.64
N GLU A 87 9.25 0.50 -14.40
CA GLU A 87 10.61 0.53 -13.90
C GLU A 87 11.50 -0.49 -14.60
N ALA A 88 10.98 -1.70 -14.85
CA ALA A 88 11.70 -2.68 -15.63
C ALA A 88 12.07 -2.10 -17.00
N GLY A 89 11.09 -1.55 -17.75
CA GLY A 89 11.31 -0.98 -19.08
C GLY A 89 12.30 0.18 -19.10
N PHE A 90 12.23 1.09 -18.13
CA PHE A 90 13.13 2.25 -17.98
C PHE A 90 14.51 1.90 -17.39
N SER A 91 14.64 0.75 -16.74
CA SER A 91 15.92 0.28 -16.22
C SER A 91 16.75 -0.41 -17.31
N PRO A 92 18.09 -0.51 -17.16
CA PRO A 92 18.90 -1.37 -18.01
C PRO A 92 18.58 -2.84 -17.78
N ALA A 93 18.62 -3.66 -18.85
CA ALA A 93 18.26 -5.08 -18.80
C ALA A 93 18.98 -5.89 -17.70
N LYS A 94 20.25 -5.54 -17.41
CA LYS A 94 21.05 -6.18 -16.34
C LYS A 94 20.48 -5.99 -14.92
N ASN A 95 19.62 -5.00 -14.72
CA ASN A 95 19.04 -4.65 -13.42
C ASN A 95 17.59 -5.11 -13.27
N THR A 96 16.94 -5.61 -14.33
CA THR A 96 15.51 -5.93 -14.36
C THR A 96 15.11 -6.87 -13.23
N VAL A 97 15.87 -7.93 -12.97
CA VAL A 97 15.57 -8.89 -11.89
C VAL A 97 15.53 -8.21 -10.52
N ASN A 98 16.48 -7.30 -10.26
CA ASN A 98 16.53 -6.57 -8.99
C ASN A 98 15.39 -5.53 -8.88
N VAL A 99 14.97 -4.94 -10.00
CA VAL A 99 13.83 -4.03 -10.04
C VAL A 99 12.53 -4.79 -9.72
N LEU A 100 12.30 -5.92 -10.38
CA LEU A 100 11.13 -6.76 -10.14
C LEU A 100 11.10 -7.31 -8.71
N PHE A 101 12.26 -7.75 -8.19
CA PHE A 101 12.37 -8.17 -6.79
C PHE A 101 11.92 -7.06 -5.83
N LYS A 102 12.35 -5.81 -6.05
CA LYS A 102 11.96 -4.67 -5.20
C LYS A 102 10.45 -4.40 -5.24
N ASN A 103 9.84 -4.38 -6.43
CA ASN A 103 8.40 -4.15 -6.62
C ASN A 103 7.52 -5.28 -6.06
N VAL A 104 8.03 -6.51 -5.94
CA VAL A 104 7.29 -7.60 -5.27
C VAL A 104 7.52 -7.53 -3.76
N ALA A 105 8.75 -7.23 -3.33
CA ALA A 105 9.07 -7.20 -1.92
C ALA A 105 8.45 -5.99 -1.21
N ASP A 106 8.33 -4.83 -1.86
CA ASP A 106 7.72 -3.65 -1.27
C ASP A 106 6.21 -3.77 -1.07
N VAL A 107 5.48 -4.41 -1.98
CA VAL A 107 4.05 -4.65 -1.81
C VAL A 107 3.80 -5.67 -0.69
N CYS A 108 4.57 -6.77 -0.67
CA CYS A 108 4.42 -7.79 0.37
C CYS A 108 4.78 -7.24 1.76
N LEU A 109 5.94 -6.58 1.88
CA LEU A 109 6.37 -6.01 3.15
C LEU A 109 5.52 -4.80 3.53
N GLY A 110 5.22 -3.94 2.57
CA GLY A 110 4.49 -2.70 2.76
C GLY A 110 3.10 -2.92 3.33
N ILE A 111 2.34 -3.87 2.77
CA ILE A 111 1.01 -4.23 3.27
C ILE A 111 1.09 -4.83 4.67
N VAL A 112 2.05 -5.72 4.95
CA VAL A 112 2.22 -6.33 6.28
C VAL A 112 2.60 -5.28 7.33
N VAL A 113 3.53 -4.39 7.02
CA VAL A 113 3.96 -3.33 7.94
C VAL A 113 2.83 -2.32 8.17
N PHE A 114 2.10 -1.96 7.11
CA PHE A 114 0.94 -1.09 7.24
C PHE A 114 -0.18 -1.74 8.05
N PHE A 115 -0.41 -3.05 7.90
CA PHE A 115 -1.34 -3.81 8.73
C PHE A 115 -0.96 -3.81 10.21
N LEU A 116 0.30 -4.08 10.53
CA LEU A 116 0.76 -4.18 11.91
C LEU A 116 0.77 -2.82 12.61
N PHE A 117 1.27 -1.78 11.95
CA PHE A 117 1.53 -0.48 12.59
C PHE A 117 0.88 0.68 11.84
N GLY A 118 1.02 0.71 10.52
CA GLY A 118 0.71 1.92 9.74
C GLY A 118 -0.75 2.34 9.78
N TYR A 119 -1.69 1.41 9.64
CA TYR A 119 -3.12 1.73 9.66
C TYR A 119 -3.55 2.28 11.01
N ALA A 120 -3.01 1.72 12.10
CA ALA A 120 -3.23 2.23 13.45
C ALA A 120 -2.66 3.64 13.61
N ILE A 121 -1.44 3.91 13.17
CA ILE A 121 -0.84 5.26 13.26
C ILE A 121 -1.63 6.29 12.45
N MET A 122 -2.10 5.90 11.27
CA MET A 122 -2.78 6.81 10.34
C MET A 122 -4.15 7.24 10.83
N TYR A 123 -4.90 6.35 11.49
CA TYR A 123 -6.29 6.59 11.83
C TYR A 123 -6.62 6.42 13.33
N HIS A 124 -5.62 6.47 14.21
CA HIS A 124 -5.88 6.36 15.65
C HIS A 124 -6.55 7.64 16.20
N PRO A 125 -7.64 7.53 16.99
CA PRO A 125 -8.42 8.68 17.45
C PRO A 125 -7.63 9.75 18.20
N GLU A 126 -6.63 9.38 19.01
CA GLU A 126 -5.84 10.36 19.77
C GLU A 126 -4.78 11.09 18.93
N THR A 127 -4.31 10.51 17.83
CA THR A 127 -3.42 11.20 16.86
C THR A 127 -4.17 12.29 16.10
N CYS A 128 -5.46 12.08 15.87
CA CYS A 128 -6.36 13.01 15.19
C CYS A 128 -6.81 14.16 16.11
N ALA A 129 -6.69 14.02 17.43
CA ALA A 129 -7.22 14.97 18.41
C ALA A 129 -6.35 16.23 18.64
N THR A 130 -5.15 16.36 18.04
CA THR A 130 -4.25 17.46 18.44
C THR A 130 -4.72 18.83 17.95
N SER A 131 -4.84 19.76 18.91
CA SER A 131 -4.80 21.21 18.72
C SER A 131 -3.33 21.67 18.59
N PRO A 132 -3.07 22.88 18.05
CA PRO A 132 -1.73 23.39 17.81
C PRO A 132 -0.83 23.54 19.05
N GLU A 133 -1.38 23.41 20.27
CA GLU A 133 -0.71 23.82 21.51
C GLU A 133 0.02 22.70 22.26
N SER A 134 -0.17 21.42 21.89
CA SER A 134 0.52 20.31 22.58
C SER A 134 1.66 19.73 21.75
N ASN A 135 2.90 20.07 22.12
CA ASN A 135 4.16 19.47 21.68
C ASN A 135 4.32 17.99 22.12
N GLU A 136 3.24 17.21 22.08
CA GLU A 136 3.17 15.81 22.54
C GLU A 136 2.99 14.83 21.38
N ILE A 137 3.16 15.28 20.12
CA ILE A 137 3.08 14.45 18.91
C ILE A 137 4.02 13.23 19.02
N GLY A 138 5.23 13.42 19.56
CA GLY A 138 6.22 12.36 19.69
C GLY A 138 5.95 11.34 20.80
N LYS A 139 5.25 11.73 21.88
CA LYS A 139 4.97 10.82 23.01
C LYS A 139 3.79 9.91 22.73
N ARG A 140 2.77 10.37 22.00
CA ARG A 140 1.54 9.61 21.75
C ARG A 140 1.58 8.69 20.53
N VAL A 141 2.44 8.98 19.53
CA VAL A 141 2.76 8.01 18.46
C VAL A 141 3.39 6.73 19.04
N LEU A 142 4.09 6.82 20.17
CA LEU A 142 4.64 5.66 20.90
C LEU A 142 3.65 5.02 21.88
N GLU A 143 2.57 5.71 22.25
CA GLU A 143 1.45 5.15 23.04
C GLU A 143 0.43 4.41 22.15
N LEU A 144 0.92 3.80 21.07
CA LEU A 144 0.24 2.72 20.36
C LEU A 144 -0.13 1.65 21.39
N ARG A 145 -1.33 1.72 21.99
CA ARG A 145 -1.82 0.64 22.82
C ARG A 145 -1.78 -0.61 21.96
N SER A 146 -1.21 -1.69 22.50
CA SER A 146 -1.10 -3.02 21.85
C SER A 146 -2.43 -3.53 21.29
N SER A 147 -3.53 -2.94 21.74
CA SER A 147 -4.89 -3.20 21.33
C SER A 147 -5.24 -2.70 19.92
N TYR A 148 -4.53 -1.74 19.30
CA TYR A 148 -4.83 -1.23 17.93
C TYR A 148 -3.95 -1.83 16.83
N ILE A 149 -2.90 -2.55 17.19
CA ILE A 149 -2.03 -3.30 16.27
C ILE A 149 -2.88 -4.35 15.53
N ALA A 150 -2.63 -4.55 14.24
CA ALA A 150 -3.29 -5.60 13.45
C ALA A 150 -4.84 -5.50 13.46
N LEU A 151 -5.38 -4.28 13.41
CA LEU A 151 -6.83 -3.97 13.35
C LEU A 151 -7.64 -4.37 14.61
N ASN A 152 -7.00 -4.74 15.72
CA ASN A 152 -7.66 -5.38 16.88
C ASN A 152 -8.62 -4.47 17.70
N GLN A 153 -8.58 -3.14 17.54
CA GLN A 153 -9.51 -2.20 18.20
C GLN A 153 -9.99 -1.03 17.32
N VAL A 154 -9.64 -0.99 16.03
CA VAL A 154 -10.27 -0.03 15.09
C VAL A 154 -11.75 -0.39 14.83
N VAL A 155 -12.16 -1.56 15.34
CA VAL A 155 -13.54 -2.02 15.42
C VAL A 155 -14.23 -1.35 16.62
N THR A 156 -14.92 -0.23 16.39
CA THR A 156 -15.93 0.24 17.35
C THR A 156 -17.03 -0.81 17.43
N ARG A 157 -17.09 -1.56 18.53
CA ARG A 157 -18.20 -2.47 18.86
C ARG A 157 -19.43 -1.65 19.29
N ALA A 158 -19.96 -0.84 18.39
CA ALA A 158 -21.28 -0.24 18.57
C ALA A 158 -22.32 -1.24 18.03
N GLY A 159 -22.91 -2.01 18.96
CA GLY A 159 -24.17 -2.75 18.76
C GLY A 159 -24.32 -3.53 17.46
N ALA A 160 -23.84 -4.79 17.46
CA ALA A 160 -24.12 -5.84 16.45
C ALA A 160 -23.78 -5.52 14.96
N GLU A 161 -22.88 -6.35 14.41
CA GLU A 161 -22.70 -6.65 12.97
C GLU A 161 -21.92 -5.70 12.01
N GLN A 162 -21.70 -4.41 12.28
CA GLN A 162 -20.90 -3.55 11.36
C GLN A 162 -19.51 -3.20 11.90
N LEU A 163 -18.47 -3.67 11.21
CA LEU A 163 -17.05 -3.41 11.53
C LEU A 163 -16.58 -2.17 10.74
N THR A 164 -16.81 -0.97 11.28
CA THR A 164 -16.46 0.29 10.63
C THR A 164 -15.46 1.08 11.48
N ARG A 165 -14.79 2.05 10.84
CA ARG A 165 -13.83 2.95 11.50
C ARG A 165 -14.49 4.28 11.86
N GLU A 166 -14.04 4.90 12.96
CA GLU A 166 -14.41 6.27 13.33
C GLU A 166 -14.02 7.27 12.21
N GLY A 167 -14.99 8.07 11.75
CA GLY A 167 -14.84 8.97 10.59
C GLY A 167 -15.19 8.36 9.22
N ALA A 168 -15.36 7.03 9.14
CA ALA A 168 -15.80 6.33 7.93
C ALA A 168 -16.88 5.28 8.22
N PRO A 169 -18.04 5.66 8.79
CA PRO A 169 -19.09 4.71 9.18
C PRO A 169 -19.77 4.01 7.99
N HIS A 170 -19.56 4.50 6.77
CA HIS A 170 -20.12 3.99 5.53
C HIS A 170 -19.26 2.91 4.86
N LEU A 171 -18.09 2.57 5.44
CA LEU A 171 -17.14 1.58 4.90
C LEU A 171 -16.77 0.54 5.94
N SER A 172 -16.64 -0.70 5.48
CA SER A 172 -16.02 -1.78 6.23
C SER A 172 -14.55 -1.45 6.48
N VAL A 173 -14.09 -1.65 7.72
CA VAL A 173 -12.70 -1.45 8.13
C VAL A 173 -11.73 -2.27 7.28
N TYR A 174 -12.13 -3.45 6.79
CA TYR A 174 -11.27 -4.30 5.97
C TYR A 174 -11.09 -3.74 4.55
N ILE A 175 -12.15 -3.14 4.00
CA ILE A 175 -12.12 -2.54 2.66
C ILE A 175 -11.36 -1.22 2.71
N ASP A 176 -11.60 -0.40 3.74
CA ASP A 176 -10.81 0.81 3.99
C ASP A 176 -9.34 0.47 4.20
N PHE A 177 -9.03 -0.53 5.04
CA PHE A 177 -7.66 -1.02 5.22
C PHE A 177 -7.01 -1.43 3.89
N PHE A 178 -7.67 -2.27 3.09
CA PHE A 178 -7.11 -2.74 1.82
C PHE A 178 -6.84 -1.59 0.85
N PHE A 179 -7.79 -0.65 0.73
CA PHE A 179 -7.66 0.54 -0.09
C PHE A 179 -6.45 1.39 0.35
N GLN A 180 -6.36 1.68 1.65
CA GLN A 180 -5.28 2.49 2.22
C GLN A 180 -3.92 1.79 2.20
N ALA A 181 -3.89 0.46 2.35
CA ALA A 181 -2.67 -0.34 2.23
C ALA A 181 -2.10 -0.28 0.81
N ALA A 182 -2.96 -0.26 -0.21
CA ALA A 182 -2.54 -0.11 -1.60
C ALA A 182 -1.92 1.28 -1.87
N PHE A 183 -2.43 2.33 -1.22
CA PHE A 183 -1.85 3.68 -1.28
C PHE A 183 -0.49 3.75 -0.56
N ALA A 184 -0.39 3.14 0.63
CA ALA A 184 0.87 3.05 1.37
C ALA A 184 1.96 2.34 0.56
N ALA A 185 1.62 1.19 -0.05
CA ALA A 185 2.52 0.46 -0.94
C ALA A 185 2.92 1.30 -2.17
N THR A 186 1.98 2.08 -2.72
CA THR A 186 2.24 3.00 -3.83
C THR A 186 3.23 4.10 -3.45
N SER A 187 3.12 4.66 -2.24
CA SER A 187 4.09 5.65 -1.76
C SER A 187 5.51 5.08 -1.65
N ALA A 188 5.64 3.83 -1.15
CA ALA A 188 6.92 3.15 -1.06
C ALA A 188 7.50 2.79 -2.42
N THR A 189 6.68 2.30 -3.36
CA THR A 189 7.17 1.84 -4.67
C THR A 189 7.70 2.98 -5.54
N ILE A 190 7.22 4.23 -5.36
CA ILE A 190 7.81 5.42 -6.00
C ILE A 190 9.33 5.52 -5.74
N CYS A 191 9.79 5.09 -4.56
CA CYS A 191 11.22 5.07 -4.25
C CYS A 191 11.98 4.00 -5.05
N SER A 192 11.35 2.87 -5.41
CA SER A 192 11.99 1.76 -6.12
C SER A 192 12.71 2.22 -7.38
N GLY A 193 12.02 2.94 -8.26
CA GLY A 193 12.54 3.41 -9.53
C GLY A 193 13.70 4.40 -9.36
N ALA A 194 13.58 5.33 -8.41
CA ALA A 194 14.59 6.36 -8.17
C ALA A 194 15.96 5.77 -7.75
N VAL A 195 15.93 4.70 -6.96
CA VAL A 195 17.13 4.05 -6.41
C VAL A 195 17.59 2.82 -7.21
N ALA A 196 16.90 2.53 -8.32
CA ALA A 196 17.17 1.36 -9.15
C ALA A 196 18.63 1.29 -9.61
N GLY A 197 19.16 0.05 -9.63
CA GLY A 197 20.50 -0.26 -10.11
C GLY A 197 21.66 0.08 -9.15
N ARG A 198 21.40 0.59 -7.94
CA ARG A 198 22.47 0.94 -6.99
C ARG A 198 22.17 0.76 -5.51
N ILE A 199 20.90 0.69 -5.09
CA ILE A 199 20.57 0.39 -3.69
C ILE A 199 20.82 -1.09 -3.36
N LYS A 200 21.24 -1.37 -2.12
CA LYS A 200 21.30 -2.74 -1.59
C LYS A 200 19.88 -3.23 -1.26
N PRO A 201 19.52 -4.50 -1.53
CA PRO A 201 18.18 -5.02 -1.26
C PRO A 201 17.69 -4.81 0.17
N LEU A 202 18.53 -5.10 1.18
CA LEU A 202 18.16 -4.91 2.59
C LEU A 202 17.88 -3.45 2.93
N ALA A 203 18.67 -2.51 2.38
CA ALA A 203 18.43 -1.08 2.58
C ALA A 203 17.10 -0.64 1.98
N TYR A 204 16.71 -1.24 0.85
CA TYR A 204 15.40 -1.01 0.25
C TYR A 204 14.25 -1.54 1.13
N LEU A 205 14.38 -2.75 1.68
CA LEU A 205 13.36 -3.30 2.60
C LEU A 205 13.19 -2.44 3.86
N VAL A 206 14.29 -1.94 4.43
CA VAL A 206 14.25 -1.02 5.57
C VAL A 206 13.58 0.30 5.17
N LEU A 207 13.87 0.82 3.98
CA LEU A 207 13.21 2.01 3.45
C LEU A 207 11.70 1.81 3.31
N THR A 208 11.27 0.69 2.71
CA THR A 208 9.84 0.33 2.62
C THR A 208 9.20 0.28 4.00
N PHE A 209 9.83 -0.40 4.98
CA PHE A 209 9.32 -0.47 6.35
C PHE A 209 9.12 0.93 6.96
N ILE A 210 10.11 1.82 6.80
CA ILE A 210 10.04 3.19 7.33
C ILE A 210 8.93 3.99 6.63
N ILE A 211 8.81 3.88 5.31
CA ILE A 211 7.78 4.61 4.57
C ILE A 211 6.39 4.11 4.97
N THR A 212 6.10 2.82 4.84
CA THR A 212 4.74 2.30 5.07
C THR A 212 4.38 2.18 6.54
N GLY A 213 5.36 2.06 7.44
CA GLY A 213 5.13 1.92 8.88
C GLY A 213 5.14 3.24 9.65
N ILE A 214 5.80 4.28 9.14
CA ILE A 214 6.05 5.51 9.90
C ILE A 214 5.73 6.75 9.07
N VAL A 215 6.46 7.01 7.98
CA VAL A 215 6.40 8.30 7.27
C VAL A 215 5.04 8.52 6.60
N TYR A 216 4.58 7.55 5.82
CA TYR A 216 3.28 7.63 5.14
C TYR A 216 2.13 7.69 6.16
N PRO A 217 2.03 6.79 7.17
CA PRO A 217 0.97 6.86 8.17
C PRO A 217 0.91 8.18 8.95
N ILE A 218 2.05 8.75 9.34
CA ILE A 218 2.09 10.02 10.07
C ILE A 218 1.62 11.17 9.16
N SER A 219 2.10 11.24 7.91
CA SER A 219 1.61 12.24 6.97
C SER A 219 0.12 12.07 6.67
N GLY A 220 -0.34 10.82 6.60
CA GLY A 220 -1.74 10.47 6.40
C GLY A 220 -2.62 10.88 7.57
N SER A 221 -2.16 10.72 8.81
CA SER A 221 -2.94 11.11 9.99
C SER A 221 -3.15 12.62 10.06
N TRP A 222 -2.18 13.40 9.60
CA TRP A 222 -2.29 14.86 9.57
C TRP A 222 -3.39 15.35 8.62
N VAL A 223 -3.56 14.70 7.47
CA VAL A 223 -4.42 15.16 6.37
C VAL A 223 -5.73 14.38 6.26
N TRP A 224 -5.69 13.05 6.32
CA TRP A 224 -6.87 12.17 6.15
C TRP A 224 -7.34 11.53 7.45
N GLY A 225 -6.49 11.50 8.47
CA GLY A 225 -6.86 11.00 9.80
C GLY A 225 -7.77 11.95 10.56
N GLY A 226 -7.87 13.22 10.18
CA GLY A 226 -8.51 14.27 10.98
C GLY A 226 -7.53 14.97 11.92
N GLY A 227 -6.23 14.93 11.62
CA GLY A 227 -5.16 15.60 12.36
C GLY A 227 -5.12 17.11 12.14
N TRP A 228 -4.02 17.72 12.57
CA TRP A 228 -3.91 19.18 12.64
C TRP A 228 -3.94 19.91 11.28
N VAL A 229 -3.53 19.28 10.17
CA VAL A 229 -3.56 19.90 8.83
C VAL A 229 -4.99 19.95 8.28
N ASP A 230 -5.79 18.92 8.54
CA ASP A 230 -7.23 18.91 8.23
C ASP A 230 -7.99 20.02 8.98
N LYS A 231 -7.48 20.43 10.14
CA LYS A 231 -8.06 21.49 11.00
C LYS A 231 -7.56 22.91 10.70
N PHE A 232 -6.76 23.10 9.67
CA PHE A 232 -6.34 24.44 9.29
C PHE A 232 -7.53 25.31 8.87
N GLU A 233 -7.46 26.60 9.22
CA GLU A 233 -8.48 27.58 8.81
C GLU A 233 -8.53 27.76 7.29
N PHE A 234 -7.37 27.65 6.63
CA PHE A 234 -7.33 27.44 5.19
C PHE A 234 -7.50 25.93 4.95
N HIS A 235 -8.68 25.52 4.50
CA HIS A 235 -9.01 24.11 4.27
C HIS A 235 -8.01 23.47 3.29
N PHE A 236 -7.03 22.74 3.83
CA PHE A 236 -6.05 22.03 3.02
C PHE A 236 -6.72 20.80 2.40
N HIS A 237 -6.72 20.72 1.08
CA HIS A 237 -7.37 19.65 0.34
C HIS A 237 -6.34 18.81 -0.42
N ASP A 238 -6.16 17.56 0.02
CA ASP A 238 -5.51 16.52 -0.76
C ASP A 238 -6.49 15.38 -1.02
N PHE A 239 -7.16 15.42 -2.17
CA PHE A 239 -8.29 14.53 -2.47
C PHE A 239 -7.91 13.05 -2.55
N ALA A 240 -6.79 12.74 -3.20
CA ALA A 240 -6.38 11.35 -3.47
C ALA A 240 -4.89 11.08 -3.18
N GLY A 241 -4.12 12.06 -2.69
CA GLY A 241 -2.77 11.79 -2.19
C GLY A 241 -1.68 12.38 -3.06
N SER A 242 -1.92 13.51 -3.70
CA SER A 242 -0.87 14.27 -4.39
C SER A 242 0.27 14.62 -3.43
N LEU A 243 -0.06 14.94 -2.17
CA LEU A 243 0.92 15.15 -1.12
C LEU A 243 1.19 13.83 -0.38
N VAL A 244 0.15 13.24 0.23
CA VAL A 244 0.26 12.12 1.18
C VAL A 244 0.90 10.87 0.56
N VAL A 245 0.63 10.59 -0.73
CA VAL A 245 1.22 9.45 -1.44
C VAL A 245 2.41 9.90 -2.27
N HIS A 246 2.19 10.81 -3.23
CA HIS A 246 3.17 11.11 -4.27
C HIS A 246 4.30 12.01 -3.78
N ALA A 247 4.01 13.11 -3.08
CA ALA A 247 5.05 13.99 -2.57
C ALA A 247 5.85 13.32 -1.45
N VAL A 248 5.21 12.56 -0.55
CA VAL A 248 5.90 11.75 0.47
C VAL A 248 6.86 10.74 -0.18
N GLY A 249 6.36 9.94 -1.12
CA GLY A 249 7.18 8.96 -1.84
C GLY A 249 8.31 9.63 -2.64
N GLY A 250 8.01 10.75 -3.30
CA GLY A 250 8.97 11.55 -4.06
C GLY A 250 10.05 12.20 -3.20
N ALA A 251 9.69 12.71 -2.03
CA ALA A 251 10.62 13.30 -1.06
C ALA A 251 11.53 12.24 -0.45
N ALA A 252 10.98 11.07 -0.07
CA ALA A 252 11.76 9.94 0.38
C ALA A 252 12.73 9.46 -0.71
N ALA A 253 12.27 9.38 -1.96
CA ALA A 253 13.10 9.04 -3.11
C ALA A 253 14.24 10.07 -3.29
N LEU A 254 13.93 11.37 -3.22
CA LEU A 254 14.92 12.44 -3.33
C LEU A 254 15.99 12.33 -2.23
N ALA A 255 15.59 12.15 -0.97
CA ALA A 255 16.51 11.97 0.14
C ALA A 255 17.43 10.76 -0.08
N CYS A 256 16.88 9.63 -0.52
CA CYS A 256 17.68 8.46 -0.86
C CYS A 256 18.66 8.71 -2.01
N VAL A 257 18.25 9.43 -3.05
CA VAL A 257 19.13 9.72 -4.20
C VAL A 257 20.25 10.68 -3.83
N ILE A 258 20.01 11.67 -2.96
CA ILE A 258 21.06 12.57 -2.44
C ILE A 258 22.14 11.77 -1.70
N ILE A 259 21.74 10.80 -0.87
CA ILE A 259 22.66 9.96 -0.09
C ILE A 259 23.39 8.94 -0.99
N LEU A 260 22.67 8.26 -1.89
CA LEU A 260 23.25 7.24 -2.76
C LEU A 260 24.13 7.83 -3.87
N GLY A 261 23.84 9.07 -4.28
CA GLY A 261 24.46 9.71 -5.43
C GLY A 261 24.00 9.13 -6.78
N PRO A 262 24.61 9.62 -7.87
CA PRO A 262 24.30 9.17 -9.22
C PRO A 262 24.73 7.73 -9.49
N ARG A 263 24.10 7.08 -10.47
CA ARG A 263 24.55 5.76 -10.97
C ARG A 263 26.00 5.88 -11.45
N LYS A 264 26.82 4.86 -11.18
CA LYS A 264 28.22 4.82 -11.64
C LYS A 264 28.27 4.96 -13.16
N GLY A 265 29.06 5.92 -13.65
CA GLY A 265 29.17 6.22 -15.07
C GLY A 265 27.96 6.96 -15.66
N ARG A 266 27.07 7.54 -14.85
CA ARG A 266 26.03 8.45 -15.35
C ARG A 266 26.62 9.78 -15.80
N PHE A 267 27.51 10.34 -15.00
CA PHE A 267 28.19 11.59 -15.27
C PHE A 267 29.69 11.38 -15.45
N ASP A 268 30.30 12.19 -16.31
CA ASP A 268 31.75 12.26 -16.50
C ASP A 268 32.43 13.10 -15.40
N GLY A 269 33.76 13.23 -15.47
CA GLY A 269 34.53 14.03 -14.50
C GLY A 269 34.24 15.54 -14.52
N ARG A 270 33.41 16.02 -15.46
CA ARG A 270 32.97 17.42 -15.60
C ARG A 270 31.48 17.59 -15.26
N GLY A 271 30.80 16.53 -14.83
CA GLY A 271 29.38 16.55 -14.50
C GLY A 271 28.44 16.46 -15.70
N GLN A 272 28.95 16.22 -16.92
CA GLN A 272 28.14 16.00 -18.11
C GLN A 272 27.71 14.54 -18.22
N LEU A 273 26.64 14.25 -18.97
CA LEU A 273 26.24 12.87 -19.22
C LEU A 273 27.39 12.12 -19.90
N SER A 274 27.76 10.97 -19.34
CA SER A 274 28.85 10.18 -19.91
C SER A 274 28.36 9.37 -21.12
N PRO A 275 29.24 8.98 -22.06
CA PRO A 275 28.89 8.06 -23.15
C PRO A 275 28.30 6.73 -22.66
N ARG A 276 28.59 6.34 -21.41
CA ARG A 276 28.02 5.16 -20.77
C ARG A 276 26.56 5.35 -20.37
N GLU A 277 26.13 6.56 -20.03
CA GLU A 277 24.70 6.81 -19.79
C GLU A 277 23.90 6.55 -21.08
N GLU A 278 24.39 7.06 -22.21
CA GLU A 278 23.74 6.93 -23.51
C GLU A 278 23.71 5.49 -24.04
N SER A 279 24.77 4.71 -23.77
CA SER A 279 24.90 3.35 -24.28
C SER A 279 24.35 2.26 -23.35
N GLU A 280 24.60 2.35 -22.03
CA GLU A 280 24.32 1.27 -21.07
C GLU A 280 23.20 1.58 -20.05
N LEU A 281 22.89 2.86 -19.80
CA LEU A 281 21.93 3.25 -18.76
C LEU A 281 20.56 3.67 -19.31
N LYS A 282 20.38 3.58 -20.64
CA LYS A 282 19.13 3.83 -21.34
C LYS A 282 18.03 2.80 -21.01
N PRO A 283 16.76 3.15 -21.24
CA PRO A 283 15.65 2.20 -21.19
C PRO A 283 15.90 1.03 -22.13
N HIS A 284 15.74 -0.20 -21.63
CA HIS A 284 15.98 -1.39 -22.43
C HIS A 284 14.73 -1.89 -23.17
N ASN A 285 13.53 -1.49 -22.72
CA ASN A 285 12.26 -1.95 -23.30
C ASN A 285 11.16 -0.89 -23.14
N LEU A 286 11.04 0.00 -24.12
CA LEU A 286 9.99 1.03 -24.15
C LEU A 286 8.56 0.45 -24.26
N PRO A 287 8.31 -0.63 -25.03
CA PRO A 287 7.01 -1.31 -24.99
C PRO A 287 6.61 -1.76 -23.58
N LEU A 288 7.53 -2.33 -22.81
CA LEU A 288 7.28 -2.72 -21.41
C LEU A 288 6.95 -1.50 -20.54
N ALA A 289 7.69 -0.40 -20.72
CA ALA A 289 7.43 0.85 -20.02
C ALA A 289 6.05 1.44 -20.37
N ALA A 290 5.66 1.39 -21.64
CA ALA A 290 4.35 1.83 -22.11
C ALA A 290 3.23 0.96 -21.54
N MET A 291 3.39 -0.38 -21.51
CA MET A 291 2.43 -1.28 -20.85
C MET A 291 2.27 -0.94 -19.37
N GLY A 292 3.38 -0.72 -18.65
CA GLY A 292 3.34 -0.27 -17.27
C GLY A 292 2.57 1.04 -17.10
N THR A 293 2.81 2.00 -17.99
CA THR A 293 2.10 3.30 -18.01
C THR A 293 0.60 3.13 -18.21
N PHE A 294 0.15 2.28 -19.13
CA PHE A 294 -1.28 2.04 -19.35
C PHE A 294 -1.95 1.37 -18.13
N ILE A 295 -1.25 0.44 -17.47
CA ILE A 295 -1.76 -0.18 -16.23
C ILE A 295 -1.83 0.85 -15.10
N LEU A 296 -0.81 1.71 -14.95
CA LEU A 296 -0.84 2.81 -13.98
C LEU A 296 -2.00 3.76 -14.26
N TRP A 297 -2.22 4.13 -15.52
CA TRP A 297 -3.33 5.00 -15.90
C TRP A 297 -4.68 4.35 -15.58
N LEU A 298 -4.87 3.07 -15.93
CA LEU A 298 -6.08 2.33 -15.57
C LEU A 298 -6.29 2.29 -14.04
N GLY A 299 -5.23 1.99 -13.29
CA GLY A 299 -5.26 1.97 -11.83
C GLY A 299 -5.58 3.33 -11.22
N TRP A 300 -5.17 4.42 -11.88
CA TRP A 300 -5.42 5.79 -11.46
C TRP A 300 -6.91 6.15 -11.39
N TYR A 301 -7.77 5.48 -12.19
CA TYR A 301 -9.22 5.65 -12.04
C TYR A 301 -9.71 5.13 -10.69
N GLY A 302 -9.20 3.99 -10.22
CA GLY A 302 -9.48 3.51 -8.86
C GLY A 302 -8.86 4.41 -7.79
N PHE A 303 -7.65 4.91 -8.03
CA PHE A 303 -6.94 5.78 -7.10
C PHE A 303 -7.70 7.09 -6.85
N ASN A 304 -8.08 7.80 -7.91
CA ASN A 304 -8.78 9.08 -7.78
C ASN A 304 -10.27 8.85 -7.47
N ALA A 305 -10.98 8.10 -8.29
CA ALA A 305 -12.43 7.98 -8.14
C ALA A 305 -12.81 7.18 -6.88
N GLY A 306 -12.00 6.20 -6.46
CA GLY A 306 -12.20 5.48 -5.20
C GLY A 306 -12.02 6.35 -3.96
N SER A 307 -11.25 7.45 -4.07
CA SER A 307 -11.04 8.38 -2.96
C SER A 307 -12.29 9.21 -2.61
N THR A 308 -13.38 9.09 -3.38
CA THR A 308 -14.70 9.57 -2.92
C THR A 308 -15.24 8.79 -1.73
N VAL A 309 -14.70 7.59 -1.47
CA VAL A 309 -15.07 6.63 -0.39
C VAL A 309 -16.55 6.23 -0.33
N THR A 310 -17.35 6.76 -1.26
CA THR A 310 -18.79 6.63 -1.38
C THR A 310 -19.19 6.76 -2.86
N THR A 311 -20.30 6.15 -3.24
CA THR A 311 -20.93 6.43 -4.54
C THR A 311 -21.79 7.68 -4.45
N PRO A 312 -21.80 8.55 -5.48
CA PRO A 312 -22.68 9.71 -5.51
C PRO A 312 -24.14 9.27 -5.39
N THR A 313 -24.83 9.69 -4.33
CA THR A 313 -26.29 9.56 -4.26
C THR A 313 -26.93 10.75 -4.97
N SER A 314 -28.16 10.61 -5.48
CA SER A 314 -28.86 11.59 -6.32
C SER A 314 -28.99 13.01 -5.74
N ASN A 315 -28.65 13.21 -4.46
CA ASN A 315 -28.70 14.49 -3.75
C ASN A 315 -27.34 15.20 -3.61
N GLN A 316 -26.24 14.58 -4.03
CA GLN A 316 -24.92 15.23 -4.08
C GLN A 316 -24.56 15.52 -5.54
N ARG A 317 -25.06 16.66 -6.06
CA ARG A 317 -24.45 17.27 -7.25
C ARG A 317 -23.18 17.97 -6.81
N LEU A 318 -22.10 17.71 -7.55
CA LEU A 318 -20.79 18.35 -7.44
C LEU A 318 -20.89 19.87 -7.34
#